data_AF-A0A6A8LU24-F1
#
_entry.id   AF-A0A6A8LU24-F1
#
_cell.length_a   1.000
_cell.length_b   1.000
_cell.length_c   1.000
_cell.angle_alpha   90.00
_cell.angle_beta   90.00
_cell.angle_gamma   90.00
#
_symmetry.space_group_name_H-M   'P 1'
#
loop_
_entity.id
_entity.type
_entity.pdbx_description
1 polymer ?
#
loop_
_entity_poly.entity_id
_entity_poly.type
_entity_poly.pdbx_seq_one_letter_code
_entity_poly.pdbx_strand_id
1 'polypeptide(L)'
;SGLSLNKLFTDLPKVKKGDKFYIKVNGEIHAYQVDQIKTVFPTNMKYLQVDPNKDYVTLVTCTPLFVNTHRLLVRGHRIPYKKQSMRIDE
;
A
#
# COMPACT_ATOMS: atom_id res chain seq x y z
N SER A 1 -9.42 -19.13 0.80
CA SER A 1 -8.65 -18.85 -0.44
C SER A 1 -7.42 -18.04 -0.09
N GLY A 2 -6.23 -18.62 -0.15
CA GLY A 2 -5.00 -17.97 0.30
C GLY A 2 -3.72 -18.74 0.02
N LEU A 3 -3.74 -19.68 -0.94
CA LEU A 3 -2.53 -20.40 -1.34
C LEU A 3 -2.26 -20.12 -2.82
N SER A 4 -1.74 -18.92 -3.09
CA SER A 4 -0.92 -18.70 -4.28
C SER A 4 0.53 -18.86 -3.82
N LEU A 5 1.35 -19.63 -4.56
CA LEU A 5 2.79 -19.74 -4.30
C LEU A 5 3.56 -18.41 -4.47
N ASN A 6 2.88 -17.32 -4.85
CA ASN A 6 3.48 -16.02 -5.06
C ASN A 6 3.47 -15.19 -3.77
N LYS A 7 4.58 -14.49 -3.47
CA LYS A 7 4.74 -13.69 -2.25
C LYS A 7 3.68 -12.60 -2.08
N LEU A 8 3.14 -12.00 -3.16
CA LEU A 8 2.11 -10.95 -3.12
C LEU A 8 2.38 -9.91 -2.00
N PHE A 9 1.44 -9.70 -1.07
CA PHE A 9 1.57 -8.79 0.07
C PHE A 9 2.04 -9.45 1.37
N THR A 10 2.74 -10.60 1.31
CA THR A 10 3.31 -11.26 2.48
C THR A 10 4.26 -10.35 3.26
N ASP A 11 5.00 -9.49 2.56
CA ASP A 11 5.96 -8.55 3.16
C ASP A 11 5.35 -7.18 3.47
N LEU A 12 4.06 -6.95 3.19
CA LEU A 12 3.39 -5.68 3.50
C LEU A 12 3.50 -5.25 4.99
N PRO A 13 3.49 -6.16 5.99
CA PRO A 13 3.75 -5.80 7.38
C PRO A 13 5.13 -5.18 7.67
N LYS A 14 6.11 -5.31 6.76
CA LYS A 14 7.45 -4.72 6.92
C LYS A 14 7.51 -3.24 6.53
N VAL A 15 6.49 -2.76 5.80
CA VAL A 15 6.39 -1.36 5.38
C VAL A 15 6.26 -0.44 6.58
N LYS A 16 6.93 0.70 6.54
CA LYS A 16 6.95 1.71 7.59
C LYS A 16 6.34 3.02 7.09
N LYS A 17 5.92 3.87 8.02
CA LYS A 17 5.56 5.25 7.69
C LYS A 17 6.75 5.95 7.04
N GLY A 18 6.48 6.71 5.99
CA GLY A 18 7.50 7.39 5.19
C GLY A 18 7.99 6.59 3.98
N ASP A 19 7.79 5.27 3.94
CA ASP A 19 8.09 4.46 2.76
C ASP A 19 7.24 4.90 1.56
N LYS A 20 7.71 4.59 0.36
CA LYS A 20 7.04 4.94 -0.89
C LYS A 20 6.62 3.71 -1.66
N PHE A 21 5.47 3.78 -2.31
CA PHE A 21 5.05 2.81 -3.31
C PHE A 21 4.55 3.53 -4.57
N TYR A 22 4.55 2.82 -5.68
CA TYR A 22 4.29 3.38 -6.99
C TYR A 22 3.22 2.56 -7.71
N ILE A 23 2.29 3.25 -8.36
CA ILE A 23 1.31 2.63 -9.26
C ILE A 23 1.64 3.09 -10.67
N LYS A 24 1.86 2.13 -11.57
CA LYS A 24 2.04 2.37 -13.00
C LYS A 24 0.76 2.03 -13.74
N VAL A 25 0.16 3.01 -14.41
CA VAL A 25 -1.07 2.85 -15.20
C VAL A 25 -1.00 3.75 -16.43
N ASN A 26 -1.39 3.24 -17.60
CA ASN A 26 -1.41 3.98 -18.87
C ASN A 26 -0.10 4.76 -19.19
N GLY A 27 1.06 4.22 -18.81
CA GLY A 27 2.35 4.86 -19.02
C GLY A 27 2.75 5.91 -17.98
N GLU A 28 1.85 6.28 -17.07
CA GLU A 28 2.11 7.20 -15.96
C GLU A 28 2.56 6.45 -14.70
N ILE A 29 3.33 7.15 -13.84
CA ILE A 29 3.74 6.65 -12.53
C ILE A 29 3.19 7.59 -11.46
N HIS A 30 2.32 7.04 -10.61
CA HIS A 30 1.78 7.74 -9.44
C HIS A 30 2.54 7.27 -8.20
N ALA A 31 3.20 8.22 -7.51
CA ALA A 31 3.95 7.95 -6.29
C ALA A 31 3.12 8.27 -5.05
N TYR A 32 3.17 7.39 -4.06
CA TYR A 32 2.49 7.55 -2.78
C TYR A 32 3.46 7.35 -1.63
N GLN A 33 3.32 8.14 -0.57
CA GLN A 33 4.10 7.99 0.65
C GLN A 33 3.21 7.53 1.81
N VAL A 34 3.63 6.48 2.50
CA VAL A 34 2.88 5.85 3.59
C VAL A 34 2.73 6.82 4.76
N ASP A 35 1.49 7.14 5.13
CA ASP A 35 1.15 8.01 6.26
C ASP A 35 0.48 7.27 7.43
N GLN A 36 -0.14 6.12 7.14
CA GLN A 36 -0.94 5.37 8.11
C GLN A 36 -0.81 3.86 7.90
N ILE A 37 -0.66 3.14 9.01
CA ILE A 37 -0.71 1.68 9.08
C ILE A 37 -1.70 1.31 10.20
N LYS A 38 -2.67 0.44 9.90
CA LYS A 38 -3.70 0.00 10.85
C LYS A 38 -4.01 -1.48 10.70
N THR A 39 -4.22 -2.17 11.82
CA THR A 39 -4.83 -3.50 11.85
C THR A 39 -6.27 -3.35 12.33
N VAL A 40 -7.23 -3.87 11.57
CA VAL A 40 -8.66 -3.70 11.83
C VAL A 40 -9.42 -5.01 11.64
N PHE A 41 -10.61 -5.11 12.24
CA PHE A 41 -11.54 -6.18 11.90
C PHE A 41 -12.03 -6.05 10.44
N PRO A 42 -12.33 -7.16 9.75
CA PRO A 42 -12.79 -7.13 8.36
C PRO A 42 -14.05 -6.29 8.13
N THR A 43 -14.89 -6.11 9.16
CA THR A 43 -16.13 -5.31 9.12
C THR A 43 -15.90 -3.81 9.35
N ASN A 44 -14.69 -3.40 9.75
CA ASN A 44 -14.40 -2.00 10.04
C ASN A 44 -13.97 -1.24 8.78
N MET A 45 -14.94 -0.60 8.13
CA MET A 45 -14.73 0.17 6.90
C MET A 45 -14.37 1.65 7.13
N LYS A 46 -14.31 2.11 8.39
CA LYS A 46 -14.11 3.53 8.75
C LYS A 46 -12.88 4.15 8.08
N TYR A 47 -11.81 3.37 7.92
CA TYR A 47 -10.53 3.83 7.39
C TYR A 47 -10.41 3.80 5.86
N LEU A 48 -11.44 3.30 5.17
CA LEU A 48 -11.49 3.17 3.71
C LEU A 48 -12.51 4.14 3.07
N GLN A 49 -13.06 5.06 3.86
CA GLN A 49 -13.95 6.10 3.34
C GLN A 49 -13.17 7.07 2.44
N VAL A 50 -13.81 7.50 1.36
CA VAL A 50 -13.25 8.48 0.42
C VAL A 50 -13.21 9.85 1.10
N ASP A 51 -12.09 10.55 0.97
CA ASP A 51 -11.94 11.96 1.34
C ASP A 51 -11.89 12.79 0.06
N PRO A 52 -12.84 13.72 -0.19
CA PRO A 52 -12.91 14.48 -1.43
C PRO A 52 -11.72 15.43 -1.64
N ASN A 53 -10.93 15.70 -0.60
CA ASN A 53 -9.80 16.63 -0.65
C ASN A 53 -8.44 15.93 -0.71
N LYS A 54 -8.42 14.59 -0.80
CA LYS A 54 -7.19 13.81 -0.69
C LYS A 54 -7.12 12.73 -1.77
N ASP A 55 -5.91 12.55 -2.29
CA ASP A 55 -5.58 11.44 -3.18
C ASP A 55 -4.84 10.37 -2.35
N TYR A 56 -5.59 9.33 -1.97
CA TYR A 56 -5.12 8.23 -1.15
C TYR A 56 -5.20 6.89 -1.88
N VAL A 57 -4.22 6.04 -1.60
CA VAL A 57 -4.28 4.61 -1.89
C VAL A 57 -4.06 3.84 -0.62
N THR A 58 -4.89 2.82 -0.37
CA THR A 58 -4.69 1.88 0.74
C THR A 58 -4.43 0.47 0.21
N LEU A 59 -3.25 -0.08 0.51
CA LEU A 59 -2.92 -1.48 0.29
C LEU A 59 -3.53 -2.31 1.42
N VAL A 60 -4.22 -3.40 1.08
CA VAL A 60 -4.96 -4.24 2.04
C VAL A 60 -4.50 -5.68 1.95
N THR A 61 -4.20 -6.29 3.09
CA THR A 61 -3.94 -7.74 3.18
C THR A 61 -4.58 -8.35 4.43
N CYS A 62 -4.74 -9.67 4.45
CA CYS A 62 -5.17 -10.40 5.64
C CYS A 62 -4.04 -10.49 6.68
N THR A 63 -4.38 -10.48 7.96
CA THR A 63 -3.41 -10.61 9.06
C THR A 63 -4.10 -11.20 10.30
N PRO A 64 -3.40 -11.85 11.24
CA PRO A 64 -2.05 -12.40 11.12
C PRO A 64 -1.94 -13.43 10.00
N LEU A 65 -0.73 -13.67 9.48
CA LEU A 65 -0.48 -14.71 8.48
C LEU A 65 -1.01 -16.06 9.00
N PHE A 66 -1.60 -16.85 8.09
CA PHE A 66 -2.25 -18.14 8.37
C PHE A 66 -3.52 -18.11 9.24
N VAL A 67 -3.79 -17.00 9.95
CA VAL A 67 -4.98 -16.84 10.80
C VAL A 67 -6.06 -15.99 10.12
N ASN A 68 -5.66 -14.92 9.42
CA ASN A 68 -6.51 -14.09 8.55
C ASN A 68 -7.76 -13.44 9.21
N THR A 69 -7.77 -13.30 10.53
CA THR A 69 -8.91 -12.76 11.31
C THR A 69 -9.07 -11.24 11.18
N HIS A 70 -8.02 -10.54 10.77
CA HIS A 70 -7.97 -9.09 10.63
C HIS A 70 -7.52 -8.68 9.22
N ARG A 71 -7.54 -7.37 8.97
CA ARG A 71 -6.99 -6.74 7.79
C ARG A 71 -5.90 -5.75 8.21
N LEU A 72 -4.75 -5.84 7.55
CA LEU A 72 -3.72 -4.81 7.60
C LEU A 72 -4.00 -3.80 6.49
N LEU A 73 -4.09 -2.54 6.86
CA LEU A 73 -4.29 -1.39 5.98
C LEU A 73 -3.03 -0.54 5.99
N VAL A 74 -2.41 -0.37 4.82
CA VAL A 74 -1.25 0.51 4.61
C VAL A 74 -1.67 1.61 3.65
N ARG A 75 -1.91 2.82 4.16
CA ARG A 75 -2.36 3.97 3.37
C ARG A 75 -1.18 4.87 3.02
N GLY A 76 -1.12 5.25 1.75
CA GLY A 76 -0.25 6.32 1.26
C GLY A 76 -1.04 7.49 0.67
N HIS A 77 -0.48 8.69 0.82
CA HIS A 77 -0.96 9.90 0.18
C HIS A 77 -0.13 10.22 -1.05
N ARG A 78 -0.76 10.82 -2.05
CA ARG A 78 -0.09 11.20 -3.30
C ARG A 78 1.05 12.18 -3.04
N ILE A 79 2.20 11.92 -3.67
CA ILE A 79 3.33 12.84 -3.72
C ILE A 79 3.75 13.09 -5.18
N PRO A 80 4.40 14.22 -5.51
CA PRO A 80 5.00 14.41 -6.83
C PRO A 80 6.00 13.29 -7.15
N TYR A 81 5.82 12.64 -8.30
CA TYR A 81 6.78 11.67 -8.78
C TYR A 81 8.00 12.41 -9.34
N LYS A 82 9.16 12.25 -8.69
CA LYS A 82 10.45 12.68 -9.22
C LYS A 82 11.10 11.48 -9.87
N LYS A 83 11.14 11.45 -11.21
CA LYS A 83 11.91 10.44 -11.95
C LYS A 83 13.38 10.64 -11.57
N GLN A 84 13.88 9.82 -10.65
CA GLN A 84 15.27 9.90 -10.26
C GLN A 84 16.08 9.51 -11.50
N SER A 85 16.88 10.45 -12.01
CA SER A 85 17.89 10.20 -13.02
C SER A 85 18.96 9.31 -12.41
N MET A 86 18.68 8.03 -12.26
CA MET A 86 19.72 7.04 -12.04
C MET A 86 20.36 6.79 -13.41
N ARG A 87 21.60 7.24 -13.56
CA ARG A 87 22.51 6.67 -14.56
C ARG A 87 22.45 5.16 -14.40
N ILE A 88 22.04 4.48 -15.46
CA ILE A 88 22.54 3.12 -15.66
C ILE A 88 23.96 3.37 -16.16
N ASP A 89 24.93 3.30 -15.25
CA ASP A 89 26.31 3.13 -15.68
C ASP A 89 26.38 1.78 -16.43
N GLU A 90 27.16 1.78 -17.51
CA GLU A 90 27.28 0.75 -18.56
C GLU A 90 27.44 -0.69 -18.05
#